data_AF-A0A496WKD6-F1
#
_entry.id   AF-A0A496WKD6-F1
#
_cell.length_a   1.000
_cell.length_b   1.000
_cell.length_c   1.000
_cell.angle_alpha   90.00
_cell.angle_beta   90.00
_cell.angle_gamma   90.00
#
_symmetry.space_group_name_H-M   'P 1'
#
loop_
_entity.id
_entity.type
_entity.pdbx_description
1 polymer ?
#
loop_
_entity_poly.entity_id
_entity_poly.type
_entity_poly.pdbx_seq_one_letter_code
_entity_poly.pdbx_strand_id
1 'polypeptide(L)'
;MADRIQQGNLQVAKEIFDLVANELTPGSGISVENFWASFEEILVDLTPRNRELLQIRNNLQTQIDTWHTQRAGETINQAEYKTFLQEIGYLVDVGGDFQIETENVDPEIALQAGPQLVVPVMNASFALNAANARWGSLYDALYGSDVISEEHGAGKAGAYNPVRGARVIAYARGELDQAAPLAGGSHTDSTAYRIESGELKVSLSNGSCVALKNPEQFVGYTGSTENPASILIRNNLLHLDIQFNRNSPVASGDAAGISDVIVEAALTTIMDCEDSVAAVDAEDKALVYHNWLGLMKGNLEEILEKSGKTITRKMNSDREYTTPGGGLLILPGRSLLFVRNVGHLMTNPAILDKEGNEVPEGIMDAMMTTLAAMHNLKGNSELANSRTGSIYIVKPKMHGPEEVAFTNELFGRVEDALGLDRYTLKVGIMDEERRTSVNLKECIRAVKNRVAFINTGFLDRTGDELHTSMNAGAFAAKEKLKTMPWILAYEDQNVDLG
;
A
#
# COMPACT_ATOMS: atom_id res chain seq x y z
N MET A 1 18.70 -27.93 12.59
CA MET A 1 17.44 -28.68 12.40
C MET A 1 16.43 -28.01 13.30
N ALA A 2 15.38 -27.42 12.73
CA ALA A 2 14.34 -26.75 13.51
C ALA A 2 13.56 -27.79 14.33
N ASP A 3 13.27 -27.47 15.58
CA ASP A 3 12.32 -28.26 16.38
C ASP A 3 10.94 -28.13 15.75
N ARG A 4 10.27 -29.25 15.50
CA ARG A 4 8.95 -29.28 14.85
C ARG A 4 7.88 -29.84 15.79
N ILE A 5 6.68 -29.28 15.66
CA ILE A 5 5.48 -29.67 16.39
C ILE A 5 4.50 -30.29 15.39
N GLN A 6 4.03 -31.49 15.71
CA GLN A 6 3.04 -32.19 14.89
C GLN A 6 1.65 -31.57 15.13
N GLN A 7 0.96 -31.18 14.05
CA GLN A 7 -0.42 -30.69 14.08
C GLN A 7 -1.21 -31.41 12.98
N GLY A 8 -2.07 -32.35 13.36
CA GLY A 8 -2.68 -33.26 12.38
C GLY A 8 -1.58 -34.01 11.61
N ASN A 9 -1.58 -33.91 10.28
CA ASN A 9 -0.49 -34.46 9.47
C ASN A 9 0.61 -33.43 9.11
N LEU A 10 0.51 -32.19 9.60
CA LEU A 10 1.52 -31.15 9.37
C LEU A 10 2.66 -31.21 10.38
N GLN A 11 3.87 -30.90 9.91
CA GLN A 11 5.07 -30.74 10.74
C GLN A 11 5.49 -29.27 10.77
N VAL A 12 5.05 -28.54 11.80
CA VAL A 12 5.17 -27.08 11.91
C VAL A 12 6.44 -26.73 12.70
N ALA A 13 7.28 -25.84 12.19
CA ALA A 13 8.41 -25.30 12.94
C ALA A 13 7.94 -24.61 14.23
N LYS A 14 8.67 -24.80 15.33
CA LYS A 14 8.26 -24.35 16.66
C LYS A 14 7.95 -22.86 16.73
N GLU A 15 8.75 -22.03 16.04
CA GLU A 15 8.61 -20.58 16.02
C GLU A 15 7.24 -20.15 15.46
N ILE A 16 6.81 -20.80 14.38
CA ILE A 16 5.51 -20.55 13.75
C ILE A 16 4.38 -21.09 14.62
N PHE A 17 4.54 -22.29 15.18
CA PHE A 17 3.54 -22.85 16.08
C PHE A 17 3.33 -21.97 17.32
N ASP A 18 4.41 -21.53 17.96
CA ASP A 18 4.37 -20.70 19.15
C ASP A 18 3.74 -19.34 18.84
N LEU A 19 4.06 -18.72 17.69
CA LEU A 19 3.42 -17.48 17.25
C LEU A 19 1.90 -17.65 17.09
N VAL A 20 1.48 -18.73 16.43
CA VAL A 20 0.04 -19.02 16.24
C VAL A 20 -0.65 -19.23 17.58
N ALA A 21 -0.08 -20.06 18.44
CA ALA A 21 -0.68 -20.46 19.71
C ALA A 21 -0.70 -19.33 20.75
N ASN A 22 0.36 -18.52 20.82
CA ASN A 22 0.55 -17.56 21.89
C ASN A 22 0.22 -16.12 21.49
N GLU A 23 0.18 -15.79 20.20
CA GLU A 23 0.03 -14.39 19.76
C GLU A 23 -1.11 -14.19 18.76
N LEU A 24 -1.21 -15.00 17.71
CA LEU A 24 -2.22 -14.80 16.66
C LEU A 24 -3.62 -15.26 17.09
N THR A 25 -3.75 -16.46 17.66
CA THR A 25 -5.06 -17.00 18.04
C THR A 25 -5.69 -16.33 19.27
N PRO A 26 -4.96 -15.93 20.33
CA PRO A 26 -5.58 -15.34 21.51
C PRO A 26 -6.30 -14.02 21.20
N GLY A 27 -7.61 -13.99 21.40
CA GLY A 27 -8.49 -12.85 21.07
C GLY A 27 -9.11 -12.91 19.68
N SER A 28 -8.60 -13.73 18.76
CA SER A 28 -9.14 -13.88 17.40
C SER A 28 -10.50 -14.59 17.38
N GLY A 29 -10.85 -15.36 18.41
CA GLY A 29 -12.01 -16.26 18.43
C GLY A 29 -11.82 -17.58 17.67
N ILE A 30 -10.62 -17.85 17.17
CA ILE A 30 -10.23 -19.12 16.54
C ILE A 30 -9.34 -19.89 17.51
N SER A 31 -9.61 -21.19 17.71
CA SER A 31 -8.73 -22.05 18.52
C SER A 31 -7.52 -22.51 17.70
N VAL A 32 -6.43 -22.86 18.39
CA VAL A 32 -5.20 -23.36 17.76
C VAL A 32 -5.50 -24.63 16.94
N GLU A 33 -6.31 -25.53 17.47
CA GLU A 33 -6.69 -26.79 16.82
C GLU A 33 -7.51 -26.54 15.55
N ASN A 34 -8.51 -25.65 15.63
CA ASN A 34 -9.35 -25.32 14.48
C ASN A 34 -8.55 -24.60 13.38
N PHE A 35 -7.61 -23.73 13.76
CA PHE A 35 -6.71 -23.07 12.82
C PHE A 35 -5.90 -24.10 12.02
N TRP A 36 -5.20 -25.00 12.71
CA TRP A 36 -4.34 -25.98 12.04
C TRP A 36 -5.13 -27.00 11.22
N ALA A 37 -6.28 -27.47 11.73
CA ALA A 37 -7.14 -28.39 11.00
C ALA A 37 -7.66 -27.76 9.69
N SER A 38 -8.11 -26.50 9.75
CA SER A 38 -8.61 -25.80 8.56
C SER A 38 -7.49 -25.50 7.58
N PHE A 39 -6.31 -25.12 8.07
CA PHE A 39 -5.14 -24.88 7.22
C PHE A 39 -4.68 -26.17 6.51
N GLU A 40 -4.67 -27.30 7.21
CA GLU A 40 -4.37 -28.60 6.61
C GLU A 40 -5.37 -28.95 5.48
N GLU A 41 -6.67 -28.71 5.69
CA GLU A 41 -7.70 -28.95 4.66
C GLU A 41 -7.47 -28.08 3.41
N ILE A 42 -7.17 -26.80 3.60
CA ILE A 42 -6.83 -25.88 2.50
C ILE A 42 -5.61 -26.40 1.72
N LEU A 43 -4.58 -26.85 2.42
CA LEU A 43 -3.38 -27.38 1.78
C LEU A 43 -3.66 -28.65 0.98
N VAL A 44 -4.46 -29.58 1.52
CA VAL A 44 -4.84 -30.82 0.83
C VAL A 44 -5.55 -30.52 -0.48
N ASP A 45 -6.45 -29.54 -0.49
CA ASP A 45 -7.26 -29.23 -1.66
C ASP A 45 -6.53 -28.35 -2.68
N LEU A 46 -5.78 -27.33 -2.22
CA LEU A 46 -5.26 -26.28 -3.09
C LEU A 46 -3.81 -26.48 -3.52
N THR A 47 -3.01 -27.25 -2.77
CA THR A 47 -1.60 -27.52 -3.15
C THR A 47 -1.51 -28.23 -4.51
N PRO A 48 -2.33 -29.26 -4.83
CA PRO A 48 -2.30 -29.88 -6.15
C PRO A 48 -2.60 -28.90 -7.29
N ARG A 49 -3.60 -28.03 -7.12
CA ARG A 49 -3.96 -27.01 -8.12
C ARG A 49 -2.87 -25.95 -8.27
N ASN A 50 -2.24 -25.51 -7.17
CA ASN A 50 -1.09 -24.61 -7.23
C ASN A 50 0.06 -25.21 -8.06
N ARG A 51 0.44 -26.47 -7.79
CA ARG A 51 1.48 -27.18 -8.56
C ARG A 51 1.12 -27.32 -10.05
N GLU A 52 -0.14 -27.61 -10.35
CA GLU A 52 -0.65 -27.67 -11.72
C GLU A 52 -0.47 -26.32 -12.46
N LEU A 53 -0.84 -25.21 -11.82
CA LEU A 53 -0.69 -23.87 -12.39
C LEU A 53 0.79 -23.54 -12.70
N LEU A 54 1.71 -23.89 -11.81
CA LEU A 54 3.15 -23.73 -12.05
C LEU A 54 3.63 -24.61 -13.23
N GLN A 55 3.10 -25.83 -13.37
CA GLN A 55 3.39 -26.66 -14.53
C GLN A 55 2.85 -26.05 -15.83
N ILE A 56 1.69 -25.40 -15.80
CA ILE A 56 1.15 -24.65 -16.95
C ILE A 56 2.10 -23.52 -17.35
N ARG A 57 2.67 -22.76 -16.39
CA ARG A 57 3.70 -21.74 -16.69
C ARG A 57 4.87 -22.34 -17.47
N ASN A 58 5.44 -23.43 -16.95
CA ASN A 58 6.58 -24.13 -17.58
C ASN A 58 6.25 -24.67 -18.98
N ASN A 59 5.07 -25.24 -19.16
CA ASN A 59 4.62 -25.79 -20.44
C ASN A 59 4.46 -24.69 -21.49
N LEU A 60 3.90 -23.54 -21.11
CA LEU A 60 3.75 -22.40 -22.02
C LEU A 60 5.10 -21.81 -22.40
N GLN A 61 6.00 -21.61 -21.42
CA GLN A 61 7.35 -21.12 -21.70
C GLN A 61 8.11 -22.05 -22.66
N THR A 62 8.03 -23.37 -22.42
CA THR A 62 8.67 -24.38 -23.29
C THR A 62 8.15 -24.31 -24.73
N GLN A 63 6.83 -24.12 -24.90
CA GLN A 63 6.22 -23.97 -26.23
C GLN A 63 6.68 -22.68 -26.92
N ILE A 64 6.74 -21.56 -26.19
CA ILE A 64 7.23 -20.27 -26.72
C ILE A 64 8.72 -20.37 -27.11
N ASP A 65 9.55 -20.97 -26.27
CA ASP A 65 10.97 -21.22 -26.54
C ASP A 65 11.19 -22.07 -27.79
N THR A 66 10.39 -23.13 -27.93
CA THR A 66 10.41 -24.01 -29.09
C THR A 66 9.99 -23.26 -30.35
N TRP A 67 8.94 -22.44 -30.27
CA TRP A 67 8.43 -21.67 -31.40
C TRP A 67 9.49 -20.71 -31.96
N HIS A 68 10.20 -19.99 -31.08
CA HIS A 68 11.27 -19.07 -31.49
C HIS A 68 12.49 -19.81 -32.02
N THR A 69 12.90 -20.90 -31.38
CA THR A 69 14.08 -21.68 -31.78
C THR A 69 13.90 -22.32 -33.16
N GLN A 70 12.69 -22.79 -33.49
CA GLN A 70 12.36 -23.33 -34.82
C GLN A 70 12.40 -22.30 -35.95
N ARG A 71 12.32 -21.00 -35.61
CA ARG A 71 12.36 -19.87 -36.54
C ARG A 71 13.63 -19.03 -36.37
N ALA A 72 14.69 -19.63 -35.80
CA ALA A 72 15.93 -18.92 -35.53
C ALA A 72 16.55 -18.34 -36.81
N GLY A 73 16.80 -17.04 -36.81
CA GLY A 73 17.34 -16.30 -37.97
C GLY A 73 16.28 -15.80 -38.96
N GLU A 74 15.01 -16.16 -38.78
CA GLU A 74 13.90 -15.64 -39.57
C GLU A 74 13.32 -14.36 -38.95
N THR A 75 12.68 -13.53 -39.77
CA THR A 75 11.93 -12.37 -39.25
C THR A 75 10.61 -12.85 -38.66
N ILE A 76 10.35 -12.51 -37.39
CA ILE A 76 9.13 -12.92 -36.69
C ILE A 76 7.89 -12.33 -37.36
N ASN A 77 7.03 -13.19 -37.90
CA ASN A 77 5.70 -12.81 -38.34
C ASN A 77 4.77 -12.65 -37.12
N GLN A 78 4.43 -11.40 -36.79
CA GLN A 78 3.64 -11.08 -35.61
C GLN A 78 2.21 -11.64 -35.64
N ALA A 79 1.59 -11.77 -36.82
CA ALA A 79 0.25 -12.33 -36.95
C ALA A 79 0.26 -13.85 -36.69
N GLU A 80 1.28 -14.55 -37.20
CA GLU A 80 1.50 -15.97 -36.92
C GLU A 80 1.81 -16.19 -35.44
N TYR A 81 2.70 -15.38 -34.85
CA TYR A 81 3.05 -15.49 -33.43
C TYR A 81 1.83 -15.27 -32.53
N LYS A 82 1.00 -14.26 -32.83
CA LYS A 82 -0.25 -14.03 -32.10
C LYS A 82 -1.20 -15.23 -32.20
N THR A 83 -1.36 -15.81 -33.39
CA THR A 83 -2.20 -16.99 -33.60
C THR A 83 -1.69 -18.18 -32.78
N PHE A 84 -0.38 -18.43 -32.80
CA PHE A 84 0.26 -19.45 -31.98
C PHE A 84 -0.02 -19.25 -30.48
N LEU A 85 0.13 -18.02 -29.97
CA LEU A 85 -0.15 -17.74 -28.56
C LEU A 85 -1.63 -17.99 -28.18
N GLN A 86 -2.57 -17.83 -29.11
CA GLN A 86 -3.98 -18.20 -28.93
C GLN A 86 -4.16 -19.71 -28.93
N GLU A 87 -3.54 -20.43 -29.87
CA GLU A 87 -3.64 -21.89 -30.01
C GLU A 87 -3.13 -22.65 -28.77
N ILE A 88 -2.08 -22.14 -28.11
CA ILE A 88 -1.54 -22.75 -26.89
C ILE A 88 -2.25 -22.28 -25.61
N GLY A 89 -3.23 -21.36 -25.71
CA GLY A 89 -3.95 -20.81 -24.57
C GLY A 89 -3.17 -19.78 -23.73
N TYR A 90 -2.13 -19.14 -24.29
CA TYR A 90 -1.44 -18.03 -23.64
C TYR A 90 -2.26 -16.74 -23.72
N LEU A 91 -2.84 -16.46 -24.89
CA LEU A 91 -3.85 -15.41 -25.09
C LEU A 91 -5.23 -16.06 -25.00
N VAL A 92 -6.02 -15.68 -24.00
CA VAL A 92 -7.36 -16.25 -23.80
C VAL A 92 -8.42 -15.44 -24.54
N ASP A 93 -9.60 -16.03 -24.74
CA ASP A 93 -10.76 -15.32 -25.26
C ASP A 93 -11.21 -14.22 -24.29
N VAL A 94 -11.48 -13.03 -24.84
CA VAL A 94 -11.95 -11.88 -24.06
C VAL A 94 -13.47 -11.91 -23.96
N GLY A 95 -14.00 -11.93 -22.74
CA GLY A 95 -15.43 -11.88 -22.48
C GLY A 95 -16.03 -10.49 -22.73
N GLY A 96 -17.38 -10.44 -22.72
CA GLY A 96 -18.13 -9.20 -22.85
C GLY A 96 -17.84 -8.19 -21.73
N ASP A 97 -18.26 -6.95 -21.91
CA ASP A 97 -18.05 -5.90 -20.91
C ASP A 97 -18.74 -6.22 -19.57
N PHE A 98 -18.15 -5.76 -18.48
CA PHE A 98 -18.68 -5.92 -17.13
C PHE A 98 -18.30 -4.72 -16.27
N GLN A 99 -18.85 -4.68 -15.06
CA GLN A 99 -18.45 -3.76 -14.00
C GLN A 99 -18.04 -4.60 -12.80
N ILE A 100 -17.07 -4.13 -12.02
CA ILE A 100 -16.73 -4.76 -10.75
C ILE A 100 -17.90 -4.60 -9.78
N GLU A 101 -18.02 -5.55 -8.86
CA GLU A 101 -19.08 -5.64 -7.85
C GLU A 101 -18.47 -5.60 -6.43
N THR A 102 -17.22 -5.13 -6.30
CA THR A 102 -16.54 -5.03 -5.00
C THR A 102 -17.23 -4.00 -4.10
N GLU A 103 -17.70 -4.45 -2.95
CA GLU A 103 -18.32 -3.61 -1.92
C GLU A 103 -17.41 -3.48 -0.69
N ASN A 104 -17.79 -2.59 0.24
CA ASN A 104 -17.12 -2.40 1.52
C ASN A 104 -15.64 -2.02 1.36
N VAL A 105 -15.36 -1.05 0.49
CA VAL A 105 -13.99 -0.54 0.27
C VAL A 105 -13.83 0.81 0.97
N ASP A 106 -12.73 0.96 1.70
CA ASP A 106 -12.41 2.18 2.45
C ASP A 106 -12.19 3.38 1.50
N PRO A 107 -12.56 4.61 1.91
CA PRO A 107 -12.48 5.81 1.07
C PRO A 107 -11.09 6.11 0.49
N GLU A 108 -10.01 5.75 1.20
CA GLU A 108 -8.63 5.95 0.73
C GLU A 108 -8.33 5.21 -0.58
N ILE A 109 -9.08 4.15 -0.86
CA ILE A 109 -8.96 3.36 -2.09
C ILE A 109 -10.07 3.72 -3.07
N ALA A 110 -11.32 3.79 -2.59
CA ALA A 110 -12.48 3.90 -3.48
C ALA A 110 -12.75 5.32 -3.99
N LEU A 111 -12.37 6.36 -3.23
CA LEU A 111 -12.82 7.74 -3.46
C LEU A 111 -11.68 8.74 -3.58
N GLN A 112 -10.52 8.47 -2.97
CA GLN A 112 -9.39 9.40 -2.92
C GLN A 112 -8.30 9.03 -3.93
N ALA A 113 -7.59 10.04 -4.43
CA ALA A 113 -6.36 9.87 -5.19
C ALA A 113 -5.19 10.46 -4.39
N GLY A 114 -4.17 9.66 -4.13
CA GLY A 114 -3.01 10.10 -3.37
C GLY A 114 -1.88 9.06 -3.34
N PRO A 115 -0.74 9.39 -2.73
CA PRO A 115 0.40 8.50 -2.61
C PRO A 115 0.08 7.17 -1.91
N GLN A 116 0.67 6.09 -2.42
CA GLN A 116 0.76 4.78 -1.77
C GLN A 116 2.23 4.46 -1.48
N LEU A 117 2.54 4.07 -0.24
CA LEU A 117 3.88 3.62 0.13
C LEU A 117 3.99 2.10 0.03
N VAL A 118 5.22 1.60 -0.15
CA VAL A 118 5.56 0.17 -0.01
C VAL A 118 6.76 0.08 0.93
N VAL A 119 6.67 -0.73 1.97
CA VAL A 119 7.74 -0.88 2.97
C VAL A 119 7.91 -2.34 3.43
N PRO A 120 9.15 -2.77 3.73
CA PRO A 120 9.39 -4.11 4.23
C PRO A 120 8.80 -4.28 5.64
N VAL A 121 7.80 -5.15 5.79
CA VAL A 121 7.12 -5.34 7.08
C VAL A 121 8.05 -5.96 8.14
N MET A 122 9.10 -6.66 7.69
CA MET A 122 10.13 -7.23 8.57
C MET A 122 10.90 -6.16 9.36
N ASN A 123 10.94 -4.90 8.89
CA ASN A 123 11.54 -3.78 9.59
C ASN A 123 10.47 -2.95 10.33
N ALA A 124 10.32 -3.17 11.64
CA ALA A 124 9.34 -2.48 12.47
C ALA A 124 9.48 -0.95 12.44
N SER A 125 10.70 -0.42 12.33
CA SER A 125 10.95 1.03 12.22
C SER A 125 10.30 1.63 10.98
N PHE A 126 10.51 0.98 9.85
CA PHE A 126 10.00 1.43 8.56
C PHE A 126 8.49 1.25 8.49
N ALA A 127 7.98 0.12 8.98
CA ALA A 127 6.55 -0.12 9.11
C ALA A 127 5.85 0.97 9.96
N LEU A 128 6.39 1.31 11.13
CA LEU A 128 5.84 2.37 11.99
C LEU A 128 5.87 3.74 11.32
N ASN A 129 6.98 4.09 10.66
CA ASN A 129 7.06 5.35 9.91
C ASN A 129 6.03 5.40 8.79
N ALA A 130 5.84 4.31 8.05
CA ALA A 130 4.91 4.26 6.93
C ALA A 130 3.45 4.25 7.38
N ALA A 131 3.12 3.60 8.51
CA ALA A 131 1.81 3.70 9.13
C ALA A 131 1.50 5.16 9.54
N ASN A 132 2.50 5.88 10.03
CA ASN A 132 2.36 7.28 10.45
C ASN A 132 2.48 8.30 9.31
N ALA A 133 2.89 7.88 8.11
CA ALA A 133 3.14 8.76 6.97
C ALA A 133 1.88 9.33 6.30
N ARG A 134 0.68 8.99 6.81
CA ARG A 134 -0.59 9.63 6.43
C ARG A 134 -0.54 11.13 6.56
N TRP A 135 0.16 11.64 7.58
CA TRP A 135 0.30 13.07 7.85
C TRP A 135 1.78 13.44 7.92
N GLY A 136 2.26 14.19 6.94
CA GLY A 136 3.66 14.59 6.81
C GLY A 136 3.85 16.10 6.94
N SER A 137 4.94 16.53 7.58
CA SER A 137 5.36 17.93 7.58
C SER A 137 5.88 18.33 6.20
N LEU A 138 5.21 19.29 5.55
CA LEU A 138 5.70 19.85 4.29
C LEU A 138 7.00 20.62 4.52
N TYR A 139 7.14 21.30 5.66
CA TYR A 139 8.34 22.08 5.94
C TYR A 139 9.56 21.18 6.10
N ASP A 140 9.45 20.08 6.84
CA ASP A 140 10.55 19.13 7.01
C ASP A 140 10.90 18.46 5.68
N ALA A 141 9.91 18.08 4.88
CA ALA A 141 10.12 17.48 3.56
C ALA A 141 10.87 18.44 2.61
N LEU A 142 10.46 19.71 2.53
CA LEU A 142 11.11 20.73 1.70
C LEU A 142 12.48 21.12 2.23
N TYR A 143 12.64 21.25 3.55
CA TYR A 143 13.90 21.63 4.16
C TYR A 143 14.93 20.51 4.01
N GLY A 144 14.54 19.24 4.22
CA GLY A 144 15.43 18.08 4.15
C GLY A 144 15.81 17.64 2.74
N SER A 145 14.95 17.87 1.74
CA SER A 145 15.14 17.44 0.35
C SER A 145 15.85 18.47 -0.53
N ASP A 146 16.22 18.08 -1.74
CA ASP A 146 16.81 18.93 -2.78
C ASP A 146 15.77 19.75 -3.57
N VAL A 147 14.47 19.62 -3.27
CA VAL A 147 13.40 20.46 -3.84
C VAL A 147 13.70 21.95 -3.68
N ILE A 148 14.21 22.34 -2.50
CA ILE A 148 14.75 23.69 -2.29
C ILE A 148 16.25 23.66 -2.51
N SER A 149 16.70 24.34 -3.58
CA SER A 149 18.13 24.52 -3.90
C SER A 149 18.91 25.12 -2.72
N GLU A 150 20.11 24.62 -2.50
CA GLU A 150 21.04 25.09 -1.46
C GLU A 150 21.84 26.33 -1.88
N GLU A 151 21.70 26.79 -3.13
CA GLU A 151 22.41 27.93 -3.69
C GLU A 151 22.08 29.25 -2.97
N HIS A 152 23.00 30.20 -3.07
CA HIS A 152 22.91 31.53 -2.45
C HIS A 152 22.70 31.49 -0.93
N GLY A 153 23.40 30.58 -0.25
CA GLY A 153 23.43 30.51 1.21
C GLY A 153 22.27 29.76 1.86
N ALA A 154 21.51 28.97 1.12
CA ALA A 154 20.36 28.20 1.61
C ALA A 154 20.71 26.73 1.95
N GLY A 155 21.93 26.48 2.41
CA GLY A 155 22.41 25.15 2.78
C GLY A 155 21.71 24.57 4.01
N LYS A 156 21.70 23.23 4.10
CA LYS A 156 21.01 22.47 5.17
C LYS A 156 21.83 22.24 6.44
N ALA A 157 23.16 22.28 6.32
CA ALA A 157 24.07 21.82 7.37
C ALA A 157 24.04 22.72 8.62
N GLY A 158 24.12 22.09 9.79
CA GLY A 158 24.20 22.78 11.09
C GLY A 158 22.84 23.09 11.70
N ALA A 159 22.75 24.22 12.41
CA ALA A 159 21.50 24.71 12.97
C ALA A 159 20.55 25.21 11.87
N TYR A 160 19.30 25.50 12.24
CA TYR A 160 18.30 26.08 11.33
C TYR A 160 18.87 27.29 10.58
N ASN A 161 18.76 27.25 9.26
CA ASN A 161 19.19 28.31 8.36
C ASN A 161 17.97 29.18 7.96
N PRO A 162 17.87 30.43 8.44
CA PRO A 162 16.73 31.30 8.14
C PRO A 162 16.55 31.59 6.65
N VAL A 163 17.64 31.62 5.86
CA VAL A 163 17.57 31.85 4.40
C VAL A 163 16.85 30.68 3.72
N ARG A 164 17.20 29.45 4.11
CA ARG A 164 16.52 28.24 3.62
C ARG A 164 15.08 28.17 4.11
N GLY A 165 14.88 28.45 5.40
CA GLY A 165 13.55 28.48 6.03
C GLY A 165 12.58 29.43 5.33
N ALA A 166 13.03 30.65 4.98
CA ALA A 166 12.22 31.60 4.23
C ALA A 166 11.78 31.05 2.85
N ARG A 167 12.65 30.31 2.16
CA ARG A 167 12.28 29.65 0.88
C ARG A 167 11.26 28.53 1.07
N VAL A 168 11.40 27.74 2.13
CA VAL A 168 10.43 26.70 2.49
C VAL A 168 9.06 27.32 2.77
N ILE A 169 9.00 28.38 3.58
CA ILE A 169 7.76 29.10 3.89
C ILE A 169 7.14 29.67 2.62
N ALA A 170 7.94 30.33 1.76
CA ALA A 170 7.45 30.89 0.51
C ALA A 170 6.88 29.81 -0.42
N TYR A 171 7.56 28.66 -0.54
CA TYR A 171 7.07 27.51 -1.30
C TYR A 171 5.72 27.03 -0.76
N ALA A 172 5.63 26.76 0.55
CA ALA A 172 4.40 26.27 1.17
C ALA A 172 3.23 27.24 1.05
N ARG A 173 3.48 28.56 1.13
CA ARG A 173 2.44 29.58 0.89
C ARG A 173 1.99 29.61 -0.57
N GLY A 174 2.89 29.36 -1.52
CA GLY A 174 2.54 29.16 -2.92
C GLY A 174 1.66 27.93 -3.15
N GLU A 175 1.90 26.84 -2.43
CA GLU A 175 1.03 25.66 -2.44
C GLU A 175 -0.35 25.97 -1.84
N LEU A 176 -0.42 26.75 -0.76
CA LEU A 176 -1.70 27.21 -0.19
C LEU A 176 -2.48 28.10 -1.17
N ASP A 177 -1.82 28.99 -1.91
CA ASP A 177 -2.48 29.81 -2.94
C ASP A 177 -3.08 28.97 -4.08
N GLN A 178 -2.47 27.82 -4.39
CA GLN A 178 -3.01 26.89 -5.39
C GLN A 178 -4.14 26.03 -4.83
N ALA A 179 -3.95 25.46 -3.64
CA ALA A 179 -4.88 24.49 -3.05
C ALA A 179 -6.09 25.16 -2.39
N ALA A 180 -5.93 26.38 -1.87
CA ALA A 180 -6.90 27.07 -1.02
C ALA A 180 -6.94 28.58 -1.31
N PRO A 181 -7.09 29.01 -2.58
CA PRO A 181 -6.91 30.41 -2.95
C PRO A 181 -7.79 31.35 -2.14
N LEU A 182 -7.22 32.50 -1.74
CA LEU A 182 -7.99 33.58 -1.12
C LEU A 182 -8.90 34.27 -2.16
N ALA A 183 -10.02 34.83 -1.70
CA ALA A 183 -10.92 35.61 -2.55
C ALA A 183 -10.25 36.88 -3.12
N GLY A 184 -9.18 37.35 -2.46
CA GLY A 184 -8.28 38.37 -2.96
C GLY A 184 -6.97 38.39 -2.18
N GLY A 185 -5.86 38.70 -2.85
CA GLY A 185 -4.51 38.64 -2.25
C GLY A 185 -3.90 37.24 -2.30
N SER A 186 -2.88 37.01 -1.46
CA SER A 186 -2.12 35.76 -1.38
C SER A 186 -1.89 35.37 0.09
N HIS A 187 -1.79 34.07 0.35
CA HIS A 187 -1.34 33.55 1.64
C HIS A 187 0.05 34.08 2.01
N THR A 188 0.89 34.47 1.05
CA THR A 188 2.18 35.16 1.28
C THR A 188 2.05 36.40 2.16
N ASP A 189 0.94 37.13 2.02
CA ASP A 189 0.70 38.39 2.74
C ASP A 189 -0.08 38.21 4.04
N SER A 190 -0.41 36.97 4.44
CA SER A 190 -1.24 36.73 5.62
C SER A 190 -0.54 37.13 6.93
N THR A 191 -1.27 37.78 7.82
CA THR A 191 -0.81 38.22 9.15
C THR A 191 -1.59 37.59 10.31
N ALA A 192 -2.79 37.07 10.05
CA ALA A 192 -3.58 36.32 11.01
C ALA A 192 -4.65 35.46 10.31
N TYR A 193 -5.01 34.36 10.95
CA TYR A 193 -6.13 33.49 10.59
C TYR A 193 -7.07 33.41 11.79
N ARG A 194 -8.37 33.50 11.55
CA ARG A 194 -9.41 33.37 12.58
C ARG A 194 -10.71 32.86 11.98
N ILE A 195 -11.59 32.36 12.83
CA ILE A 195 -12.91 31.88 12.45
C ILE A 195 -13.95 32.91 12.93
N GLU A 196 -14.68 33.53 11.99
CA GLU A 196 -15.77 34.46 12.31
C GLU A 196 -17.07 33.93 11.71
N SER A 197 -18.10 33.77 12.54
CA SER A 197 -19.43 33.27 12.12
C SER A 197 -19.37 31.96 11.32
N GLY A 198 -18.44 31.07 11.66
CA GLY A 198 -18.25 29.78 10.98
C GLY A 198 -17.45 29.86 9.67
N GLU A 199 -16.88 31.00 9.32
CA GLU A 199 -16.04 31.16 8.12
C GLU A 199 -14.59 31.46 8.48
N LEU A 200 -13.65 30.94 7.69
CA LEU A 200 -12.25 31.31 7.77
C LEU A 200 -12.04 32.74 7.27
N LYS A 201 -11.44 33.59 8.10
CA LYS A 201 -11.03 34.95 7.78
C LYS A 201 -9.51 35.09 7.88
N VAL A 202 -8.91 35.63 6.84
CA VAL A 202 -7.47 35.86 6.72
C VAL A 202 -7.21 37.35 6.65
N SER A 203 -6.44 37.87 7.61
CA SER A 203 -5.96 39.25 7.58
C SER A 203 -4.69 39.33 6.74
N LEU A 204 -4.57 40.37 5.91
CA LEU A 204 -3.41 40.59 5.05
C LEU A 204 -2.59 41.80 5.50
N SER A 205 -1.32 41.86 5.07
CA SER A 205 -0.36 42.91 5.39
C SER A 205 -0.81 44.32 4.95
N ASN A 206 -1.67 44.40 3.92
CA ASN A 206 -2.26 45.65 3.43
C ASN A 206 -3.45 46.15 4.28
N GLY A 207 -3.79 45.45 5.37
CA GLY A 207 -4.90 45.79 6.27
C GLY A 207 -6.28 45.27 5.83
N SER A 208 -6.38 44.61 4.66
CA SER A 208 -7.61 43.95 4.25
C SER A 208 -7.84 42.63 5.00
N CYS A 209 -9.10 42.19 5.04
CA CYS A 209 -9.48 40.89 5.55
C CYS A 209 -10.36 40.19 4.53
N VAL A 210 -9.98 38.96 4.17
CA VAL A 210 -10.58 38.20 3.08
C VAL A 210 -10.97 36.80 3.56
N ALA A 211 -11.85 36.13 2.82
CA ALA A 211 -12.14 34.72 2.98
C ALA A 211 -11.37 33.89 1.95
N LEU A 212 -11.50 32.56 2.02
CA LEU A 212 -11.18 31.69 0.89
C LEU A 212 -12.10 32.04 -0.29
N LYS A 213 -11.59 31.86 -1.51
CA LYS A 213 -12.38 31.94 -2.75
C LYS A 213 -13.52 30.92 -2.75
N ASN A 214 -13.25 29.74 -2.18
CA ASN A 214 -14.18 28.64 -2.00
C ASN A 214 -14.28 28.33 -0.50
N PRO A 215 -15.23 28.95 0.23
CA PRO A 215 -15.33 28.84 1.70
C PRO A 215 -15.48 27.39 2.21
N GLU A 216 -16.09 26.51 1.43
CA GLU A 216 -16.33 25.09 1.76
C GLU A 216 -15.04 24.25 1.85
N GLN A 217 -13.91 24.78 1.38
CA GLN A 217 -12.61 24.14 1.57
C GLN A 217 -12.16 24.19 3.03
N PHE A 218 -12.66 25.13 3.83
CA PHE A 218 -12.42 25.15 5.27
C PHE A 218 -13.34 24.12 5.96
N VAL A 219 -12.74 23.06 6.51
CA VAL A 219 -13.49 21.91 7.05
C VAL A 219 -13.31 21.70 8.56
N GLY A 220 -12.36 22.38 9.18
CA GLY A 220 -12.22 22.34 10.64
C GLY A 220 -11.03 23.12 11.18
N TYR A 221 -10.93 23.18 12.49
CA TYR A 221 -9.86 23.87 13.20
C TYR A 221 -9.61 23.23 14.56
N THR A 222 -8.48 23.57 15.16
CA THR A 222 -8.18 23.28 16.58
C THR A 222 -7.91 24.57 17.34
N GLY A 223 -8.03 24.55 18.67
CA GLY A 223 -7.88 25.73 19.50
C GLY A 223 -9.11 26.65 19.47
N SER A 224 -8.89 27.97 19.60
CA SER A 224 -9.97 28.96 19.67
C SER A 224 -10.30 29.57 18.32
N THR A 225 -11.49 30.17 18.17
CA THR A 225 -11.87 30.85 16.92
C THR A 225 -11.03 32.09 16.65
N GLU A 226 -10.66 32.84 17.68
CA GLU A 226 -9.86 34.08 17.56
C GLU A 226 -8.37 33.79 17.33
N ASN A 227 -7.87 32.70 17.91
CA ASN A 227 -6.49 32.25 17.80
C ASN A 227 -6.50 30.73 17.62
N PRO A 228 -6.69 30.23 16.39
CA PRO A 228 -6.67 28.81 16.12
C PRO A 228 -5.25 28.27 16.31
N ALA A 229 -5.15 27.06 16.86
CA ALA A 229 -3.89 26.32 16.90
C ALA A 229 -3.60 25.68 15.55
N SER A 230 -4.64 25.29 14.80
CA SER A 230 -4.52 24.88 13.41
C SER A 230 -5.80 25.13 12.61
N ILE A 231 -5.66 25.23 11.28
CA ILE A 231 -6.76 25.34 10.32
C ILE A 231 -6.66 24.20 9.33
N LEU A 232 -7.74 23.42 9.22
CA LEU A 232 -7.86 22.29 8.32
C LEU A 232 -8.59 22.69 7.03
N ILE A 233 -7.89 22.54 5.92
CA ILE A 233 -8.38 22.76 4.57
C ILE A 233 -8.52 21.42 3.87
N ARG A 234 -9.55 21.29 3.03
CA ARG A 234 -9.76 20.15 2.12
C ARG A 234 -9.76 20.61 0.67
N ASN A 235 -8.92 19.99 -0.15
CA ASN A 235 -8.86 20.20 -1.60
C ASN A 235 -8.69 18.86 -2.30
N ASN A 236 -9.47 18.58 -3.36
CA ASN A 236 -9.44 17.30 -4.07
C ASN A 236 -9.52 16.06 -3.15
N LEU A 237 -10.37 16.15 -2.11
CA LEU A 237 -10.55 15.13 -1.06
C LEU A 237 -9.31 14.84 -0.20
N LEU A 238 -8.22 15.60 -0.33
CA LEU A 238 -7.06 15.58 0.53
C LEU A 238 -7.05 16.77 1.48
N HIS A 239 -6.35 16.64 2.60
CA HIS A 239 -6.31 17.66 3.63
C HIS A 239 -4.94 18.35 3.78
N LEU A 240 -4.99 19.64 4.11
CA LEU A 240 -3.86 20.46 4.55
C LEU A 240 -4.19 21.04 5.92
N ASP A 241 -3.35 20.81 6.91
CA ASP A 241 -3.53 21.29 8.28
C ASP A 241 -2.45 22.33 8.62
N ILE A 242 -2.83 23.60 8.49
CA ILE A 242 -1.97 24.76 8.69
C ILE A 242 -1.76 24.95 10.20
N GLN A 243 -0.52 24.78 10.68
CA GLN A 243 -0.20 24.84 12.11
C GLN A 243 0.26 26.23 12.52
N PHE A 244 -0.23 26.70 13.67
CA PHE A 244 0.17 27.98 14.26
C PHE A 244 0.85 27.78 15.61
N ASN A 245 2.12 28.21 15.71
CA ASN A 245 2.85 28.20 16.96
C ASN A 245 3.93 29.28 16.96
N ARG A 246 3.57 30.50 17.39
CA ARG A 246 4.49 31.66 17.45
C ARG A 246 5.71 31.45 18.36
N ASN A 247 5.68 30.46 19.26
CA ASN A 247 6.81 30.13 20.11
C ASN A 247 7.82 29.19 19.42
N SER A 248 7.48 28.63 18.25
CA SER A 248 8.40 27.80 17.49
C SER A 248 9.51 28.64 16.83
N PRO A 249 10.74 28.11 16.71
CA PRO A 249 11.83 28.82 16.04
C PRO A 249 11.47 29.27 14.61
N VAL A 250 10.73 28.42 13.88
CA VAL A 250 10.31 28.69 12.50
C VAL A 250 9.28 29.82 12.43
N ALA A 251 8.23 29.77 13.26
CA ALA A 251 7.15 30.75 13.19
C ALA A 251 7.50 32.11 13.83
N SER A 252 8.59 32.20 14.59
CA SER A 252 8.97 33.45 15.27
C SER A 252 9.20 34.62 14.30
N GLY A 253 9.60 34.32 13.07
CA GLY A 253 9.74 35.29 11.97
C GLY A 253 8.56 35.31 10.98
N ASP A 254 7.53 34.49 11.20
CA ASP A 254 6.36 34.41 10.32
C ASP A 254 5.27 35.40 10.77
N ALA A 255 4.77 36.23 9.84
CA ALA A 255 3.81 37.28 10.16
C ALA A 255 2.49 36.72 10.73
N ALA A 256 2.01 35.60 10.17
CA ALA A 256 0.81 34.91 10.64
C ALA A 256 1.08 33.93 11.80
N GLY A 257 2.33 33.64 12.10
CA GLY A 257 2.72 32.66 13.12
C GLY A 257 2.59 31.21 12.64
N ILE A 258 2.61 30.96 11.32
CA ILE A 258 2.60 29.60 10.76
C ILE A 258 3.92 28.90 11.13
N SER A 259 3.81 27.76 11.80
CA SER A 259 4.95 26.93 12.16
C SER A 259 5.20 25.78 11.18
N ASP A 260 4.14 25.30 10.51
CA ASP A 260 4.20 24.21 9.53
C ASP A 260 2.90 24.13 8.70
N VAL A 261 2.93 23.35 7.63
CA VAL A 261 1.75 22.86 6.91
C VAL A 261 1.84 21.32 6.90
N ILE A 262 0.95 20.66 7.63
CA ILE A 262 0.88 19.19 7.63
C ILE A 262 -0.01 18.74 6.47
N VAL A 263 0.51 17.85 5.63
CA VAL A 263 -0.16 17.37 4.42
C VAL A 263 -0.66 15.96 4.65
N GLU A 264 -1.91 15.69 4.29
CA GLU A 264 -2.38 14.31 4.12
C GLU A 264 -1.69 13.70 2.89
N ALA A 265 -0.83 12.71 3.13
CA ALA A 265 0.14 12.22 2.16
C ALA A 265 -0.08 10.73 1.84
N ALA A 266 0.55 9.80 2.55
CA ALA A 266 0.40 8.38 2.29
C ALA A 266 -1.00 7.90 2.72
N LEU A 267 -1.95 7.90 1.79
CA LEU A 267 -3.30 7.44 2.04
C LEU A 267 -3.32 5.96 2.37
N THR A 268 -2.54 5.18 1.61
CA THR A 268 -2.41 3.75 1.80
C THR A 268 -0.93 3.33 1.83
N THR A 269 -0.65 2.21 2.49
CA THR A 269 0.70 1.64 2.62
C THR A 269 0.60 0.14 2.44
N ILE A 270 1.42 -0.42 1.54
CA ILE A 270 1.65 -1.84 1.41
C ILE A 270 2.75 -2.27 2.37
N MET A 271 2.37 -3.06 3.37
CA MET A 271 3.27 -3.77 4.27
C MET A 271 3.73 -5.04 3.58
N ASP A 272 4.98 -5.04 3.15
CA ASP A 272 5.47 -5.99 2.17
C ASP A 272 6.13 -7.22 2.80
N CYS A 273 5.64 -8.41 2.43
CA CYS A 273 6.18 -9.72 2.79
C CYS A 273 6.93 -10.39 1.63
N GLU A 274 7.07 -9.71 0.49
CA GLU A 274 7.62 -10.26 -0.75
C GLU A 274 8.95 -9.56 -1.14
N ASP A 275 9.01 -8.80 -2.24
CA ASP A 275 10.29 -8.43 -2.86
C ASP A 275 11.22 -7.53 -2.02
N SER A 276 10.70 -6.80 -1.02
CA SER A 276 11.53 -5.93 -0.18
C SER A 276 12.05 -6.61 1.09
N VAL A 277 11.70 -7.88 1.34
CA VAL A 277 12.18 -8.66 2.49
C VAL A 277 12.94 -9.90 2.05
N ALA A 278 13.80 -10.41 2.93
CA ALA A 278 14.40 -11.73 2.77
C ALA A 278 13.89 -12.60 3.91
N ALA A 279 12.88 -13.43 3.63
CA ALA A 279 12.27 -14.31 4.62
C ALA A 279 12.25 -15.76 4.12
N VAL A 280 13.29 -16.52 4.47
CA VAL A 280 13.59 -17.80 3.82
C VAL A 280 13.28 -19.02 4.69
N ASP A 281 12.96 -18.80 5.96
CA ASP A 281 12.68 -19.86 6.93
C ASP A 281 11.60 -19.46 7.96
N ALA A 282 11.42 -20.31 8.97
CA ALA A 282 10.42 -20.13 10.02
C ALA A 282 10.66 -18.91 10.91
N GLU A 283 11.92 -18.59 11.22
CA GLU A 283 12.27 -17.46 12.09
C GLU A 283 11.94 -16.15 11.39
N ASP A 284 12.33 -16.02 10.12
CA ASP A 284 12.05 -14.84 9.33
C ASP A 284 10.55 -14.63 9.12
N LYS A 285 9.81 -15.69 8.77
CA LYS A 285 8.36 -15.62 8.56
C LYS A 285 7.62 -15.32 9.86
N ALA A 286 8.07 -15.88 11.00
CA ALA A 286 7.50 -15.54 12.30
C ALA A 286 7.67 -14.05 12.61
N LEU A 287 8.84 -13.45 12.33
CA LEU A 287 9.08 -12.02 12.51
C LEU A 287 8.18 -11.15 11.60
N VAL A 288 8.05 -11.52 10.33
CA VAL A 288 7.14 -10.87 9.37
C VAL A 288 5.71 -10.84 9.89
N TYR A 289 5.18 -11.99 10.32
CA TYR A 289 3.83 -12.09 10.83
C TYR A 289 3.64 -11.40 12.19
N HIS A 290 4.65 -11.43 13.06
CA HIS A 290 4.64 -10.72 14.34
C HIS A 290 4.50 -9.21 14.15
N ASN A 291 5.30 -8.61 13.25
CA ASN A 291 5.20 -7.18 12.97
C ASN A 291 3.83 -6.81 12.37
N TRP A 292 3.32 -7.64 11.44
CA TRP A 292 1.97 -7.45 10.89
C TRP A 292 0.88 -7.53 11.96
N LEU A 293 0.96 -8.51 12.86
CA LEU A 293 0.05 -8.63 14.01
C LEU A 293 0.12 -7.38 14.91
N GLY A 294 1.32 -6.88 15.20
CA GLY A 294 1.51 -5.67 15.99
C GLY A 294 0.83 -4.45 15.36
N LEU A 295 0.89 -4.31 14.04
CA LEU A 295 0.16 -3.27 13.29
C LEU A 295 -1.35 -3.46 13.40
N MET A 296 -1.84 -4.68 13.23
CA MET A 296 -3.28 -4.99 13.27
C MET A 296 -3.91 -4.85 14.66
N LYS A 297 -3.12 -5.06 15.72
CA LYS A 297 -3.49 -4.77 17.11
C LYS A 297 -3.26 -3.31 17.49
N GLY A 298 -2.49 -2.54 16.71
CA GLY A 298 -2.17 -1.15 17.00
C GLY A 298 -1.14 -0.97 18.12
N ASN A 299 -0.39 -2.01 18.45
CA ASN A 299 0.56 -2.03 19.57
C ASN A 299 2.01 -2.27 19.15
N LEU A 300 2.31 -2.25 17.84
CA LEU A 300 3.69 -2.26 17.37
C LEU A 300 4.43 -1.03 17.95
N GLU A 301 5.59 -1.28 18.53
CA GLU A 301 6.45 -0.25 19.06
C GLU A 301 7.93 -0.56 18.81
N GLU A 302 8.74 0.49 18.71
CA GLU A 302 10.18 0.36 18.56
C GLU A 302 10.89 1.35 19.48
N ILE A 303 11.93 0.88 20.16
CA ILE A 303 12.76 1.71 21.05
C ILE A 303 14.00 2.15 20.29
N LEU A 304 14.17 3.47 20.12
CA LEU A 304 15.29 4.09 19.43
C LEU A 304 16.15 4.89 20.40
N GLU A 305 17.47 4.79 20.26
CA GLU A 305 18.40 5.70 20.94
C GLU A 305 18.84 6.82 20.00
N LYS A 306 18.52 8.07 20.36
CA LYS A 306 18.91 9.25 19.58
C LYS A 306 19.50 10.31 20.52
N SER A 307 20.77 10.66 20.31
CA SER A 307 21.47 11.68 21.10
C SER A 307 21.46 11.42 22.62
N GLY A 308 21.59 10.15 23.02
CA GLY A 308 21.56 9.74 24.44
C GLY A 308 20.17 9.74 25.08
N LYS A 309 19.10 9.89 24.29
CA LYS A 309 17.70 9.77 24.75
C LYS A 309 17.03 8.55 24.11
N THR A 310 16.28 7.82 24.92
CA THR A 310 15.41 6.73 24.48
C THR A 310 14.09 7.31 23.97
N ILE A 311 13.70 6.98 22.74
CA ILE A 311 12.46 7.39 22.10
C ILE A 311 11.69 6.11 21.74
N THR A 312 10.48 5.95 22.27
CA THR A 312 9.58 4.87 21.85
C THR A 312 8.70 5.38 20.71
N ARG A 313 8.86 4.81 19.52
CA ARG A 313 7.99 5.09 18.37
C ARG A 313 6.78 4.16 18.41
N LYS A 314 5.60 4.72 18.19
CA LYS A 314 4.30 4.02 18.16
C LYS A 314 3.47 4.52 16.97
N MET A 315 2.38 3.81 16.67
CA MET A 315 1.38 4.26 15.72
C MET A 315 0.63 5.49 16.28
N ASN A 316 0.41 6.50 15.43
CA ASN A 316 -0.28 7.73 15.80
C ASN A 316 -1.77 7.47 16.03
N SER A 317 -2.39 8.21 16.95
CA SER A 317 -3.85 8.25 17.11
C SER A 317 -4.53 8.99 15.96
N ASP A 318 -5.85 8.87 15.86
CA ASP A 318 -6.64 9.73 14.97
C ASP A 318 -6.54 11.21 15.34
N ARG A 319 -6.87 12.07 14.37
CA ARG A 319 -6.78 13.52 14.48
C ARG A 319 -8.18 14.10 14.67
N GLU A 320 -8.36 14.93 15.69
CA GLU A 320 -9.64 15.52 16.05
C GLU A 320 -9.66 17.03 15.74
N TYR A 321 -10.76 17.49 15.15
CA TYR A 321 -10.99 18.87 14.76
C TYR A 321 -12.40 19.32 15.14
N THR A 322 -12.54 20.61 15.44
CA THR A 322 -13.85 21.27 15.50
C THR A 322 -14.26 21.70 14.09
N THR A 323 -15.43 21.28 13.64
CA THR A 323 -16.00 21.71 12.35
C THR A 323 -16.42 23.18 12.39
N PRO A 324 -16.61 23.85 11.24
CA PRO A 324 -17.10 25.23 11.20
C PRO A 324 -18.45 25.44 11.90
N GLY A 325 -19.29 24.41 11.96
CA GLY A 325 -20.57 24.41 12.67
C GLY A 325 -20.49 24.05 14.16
N GLY A 326 -19.30 23.79 14.71
CA GLY A 326 -19.08 23.46 16.12
C GLY A 326 -19.21 21.97 16.49
N GLY A 327 -19.41 21.08 15.51
CA GLY A 327 -19.35 19.62 15.71
C GLY A 327 -17.92 19.06 15.70
N LEU A 328 -17.77 17.76 15.97
CA LEU A 328 -16.50 17.03 15.95
C LEU A 328 -16.25 16.37 14.58
N LEU A 329 -15.06 16.56 14.03
CA LEU A 329 -14.53 15.84 12.87
C LEU A 329 -13.33 15.00 13.30
N ILE A 330 -13.35 13.71 12.99
CA ILE A 330 -12.25 12.78 13.25
C ILE A 330 -11.71 12.30 11.90
N LEU A 331 -10.40 12.44 11.71
CA LEU A 331 -9.69 11.93 10.54
C LEU A 331 -8.72 10.83 10.94
N PRO A 332 -8.57 9.76 10.11
CA PRO A 332 -7.59 8.72 10.38
C PRO A 332 -6.19 9.32 10.51
N GLY A 333 -5.51 9.01 11.60
CA GLY A 333 -4.15 9.49 11.85
C GLY A 333 -3.07 8.69 11.13
N ARG A 334 -3.47 7.63 10.43
CA ARG A 334 -2.60 6.58 9.90
C ARG A 334 -2.96 6.23 8.47
N SER A 335 -2.00 5.66 7.77
CA SER A 335 -2.16 5.14 6.42
C SER A 335 -3.02 3.87 6.47
N LEU A 336 -3.91 3.69 5.50
CA LEU A 336 -4.66 2.45 5.37
C LEU A 336 -3.72 1.34 4.90
N LEU A 337 -3.64 0.27 5.68
CA LEU A 337 -2.64 -0.78 5.47
C LEU A 337 -3.18 -1.90 4.59
N PHE A 338 -2.41 -2.18 3.53
CA PHE A 338 -2.42 -3.43 2.78
C PHE A 338 -1.31 -4.34 3.31
N VAL A 339 -1.46 -5.65 3.10
CA VAL A 339 -0.34 -6.60 3.21
C VAL A 339 -0.06 -7.20 1.83
N ARG A 340 1.20 -7.21 1.38
CA ARG A 340 1.59 -7.93 0.16
C ARG A 340 2.10 -9.30 0.53
N ASN A 341 1.24 -10.30 0.33
CA ASN A 341 1.62 -11.70 0.47
C ASN A 341 2.52 -12.09 -0.71
N VAL A 342 3.31 -13.16 -0.57
CA VAL A 342 4.07 -13.70 -1.69
C VAL A 342 3.15 -14.29 -2.77
N GLY A 343 3.67 -14.45 -3.99
CA GLY A 343 2.98 -15.04 -5.13
C GLY A 343 2.75 -16.55 -5.02
N HIS A 344 2.59 -17.23 -6.15
CA HIS A 344 2.23 -18.66 -6.19
C HIS A 344 3.42 -19.62 -6.27
N LEU A 345 4.64 -19.11 -6.47
CA LEU A 345 5.81 -19.90 -6.86
C LEU A 345 6.48 -20.65 -5.70
N MET A 346 6.79 -19.94 -4.61
CA MET A 346 7.69 -20.45 -3.58
C MET A 346 6.98 -21.38 -2.61
N THR A 347 7.73 -22.36 -2.11
CA THR A 347 7.41 -23.12 -0.90
C THR A 347 8.30 -22.65 0.24
N ASN A 348 7.93 -22.99 1.48
CA ASN A 348 8.73 -22.61 2.65
C ASN A 348 8.89 -23.78 3.64
N PRO A 349 10.11 -24.03 4.17
CA PRO A 349 10.38 -25.12 5.10
C PRO A 349 9.74 -24.92 6.48
N ALA A 350 9.15 -23.77 6.77
CA ALA A 350 8.43 -23.49 8.02
C ALA A 350 7.37 -24.55 8.34
N ILE A 351 6.71 -25.12 7.32
CA ILE A 351 5.67 -26.15 7.50
C ILE A 351 5.89 -27.22 6.43
N LEU A 352 5.90 -28.49 6.86
CA LEU A 352 5.91 -29.63 5.96
C LEU A 352 4.56 -30.35 6.00
N ASP A 353 4.15 -30.89 4.86
CA ASP A 353 2.96 -31.73 4.73
C ASP A 353 3.19 -33.17 5.26
N LYS A 354 2.16 -34.01 5.12
CA LYS A 354 2.17 -35.42 5.55
C LYS A 354 3.25 -36.27 4.85
N GLU A 355 3.71 -35.85 3.68
CA GLU A 355 4.73 -36.50 2.86
C GLU A 355 6.12 -35.90 3.11
N GLY A 356 6.21 -34.85 3.94
CA GLY A 356 7.44 -34.13 4.24
C GLY A 356 7.82 -33.08 3.20
N ASN A 357 6.92 -32.72 2.28
CA ASN A 357 7.17 -31.64 1.33
C ASN A 357 6.89 -30.29 1.96
N GLU A 358 7.62 -29.27 1.54
CA GLU A 358 7.32 -27.89 1.90
C GLU A 358 5.96 -27.44 1.34
N VAL A 359 5.24 -26.63 2.12
CA VAL A 359 3.93 -26.09 1.72
C VAL A 359 4.10 -24.82 0.86
N PRO A 360 3.16 -24.51 -0.05
CA PRO A 360 3.19 -23.26 -0.81
C PRO A 360 3.11 -22.04 0.11
N GLU A 361 4.10 -21.16 0.01
CA GLU A 361 4.24 -20.00 0.90
C GLU A 361 3.09 -19.01 0.72
N GLY A 362 2.60 -18.83 -0.52
CA GLY A 362 1.46 -17.95 -0.79
C GLY A 362 0.14 -18.40 -0.15
N ILE A 363 -0.02 -19.71 0.12
CA ILE A 363 -1.17 -20.26 0.87
C ILE A 363 -0.97 -20.05 2.36
N MET A 364 0.26 -20.28 2.86
CA MET A 364 0.63 -19.98 4.25
C MET A 364 0.40 -18.50 4.59
N ASP A 365 0.88 -17.58 3.76
CA ASP A 365 0.70 -16.14 3.93
C ASP A 365 -0.78 -15.77 4.01
N ALA A 366 -1.62 -16.27 3.10
CA ALA A 366 -3.05 -15.95 3.08
C ALA A 366 -3.74 -16.31 4.40
N MET A 367 -3.38 -17.45 4.99
CA MET A 367 -3.92 -17.88 6.28
C MET A 367 -3.38 -17.03 7.44
N MET A 368 -2.06 -16.82 7.50
CA MET A 368 -1.39 -16.13 8.61
C MET A 368 -1.71 -14.63 8.66
N THR A 369 -1.62 -13.94 7.53
CA THR A 369 -1.83 -12.49 7.47
C THR A 369 -3.30 -12.12 7.65
N THR A 370 -4.22 -12.99 7.21
CA THR A 370 -5.65 -12.84 7.49
C THR A 370 -5.96 -13.02 8.97
N LEU A 371 -5.47 -14.08 9.61
CA LEU A 371 -5.69 -14.30 11.04
C LEU A 371 -5.19 -13.10 11.89
N ALA A 372 -4.04 -12.54 11.53
CA ALA A 372 -3.53 -11.32 12.17
C ALA A 372 -4.47 -10.12 11.96
N ALA A 373 -4.97 -9.91 10.74
CA ALA A 373 -5.84 -8.79 10.40
C ALA A 373 -7.24 -8.87 11.04
N MET A 374 -7.71 -10.07 11.41
CA MET A 374 -8.98 -10.25 12.12
C MET A 374 -9.04 -9.50 13.46
N HIS A 375 -7.90 -9.27 14.13
CA HIS A 375 -7.86 -8.49 15.36
C HIS A 375 -8.38 -7.07 15.14
N ASN A 376 -8.07 -6.48 13.99
CA ASN A 376 -8.58 -5.17 13.61
C ASN A 376 -10.10 -5.22 13.36
N LEU A 377 -10.57 -6.21 12.59
CA LEU A 377 -11.99 -6.36 12.25
C LEU A 377 -12.88 -6.60 13.47
N LYS A 378 -12.40 -7.35 14.47
CA LYS A 378 -13.15 -7.68 15.68
C LYS A 378 -13.10 -6.61 16.77
N GLY A 379 -12.45 -5.46 16.50
CA GLY A 379 -12.31 -4.37 17.46
C GLY A 379 -11.34 -4.68 18.60
N ASN A 380 -10.44 -5.66 18.43
CA ASN A 380 -9.37 -5.96 19.40
C ASN A 380 -8.17 -5.01 19.24
N SER A 381 -8.36 -3.87 18.57
CA SER A 381 -7.37 -2.82 18.39
C SER A 381 -7.98 -1.48 18.77
N GLU A 382 -7.21 -0.67 19.49
CA GLU A 382 -7.55 0.73 19.76
C GLU A 382 -7.37 1.61 18.50
N LEU A 383 -6.67 1.10 17.48
CA LEU A 383 -6.32 1.82 16.26
C LEU A 383 -6.85 1.04 15.04
N ALA A 384 -8.12 1.27 14.70
CA ALA A 384 -8.73 0.66 13.52
C ALA A 384 -7.95 0.98 12.23
N ASN A 385 -7.86 -0.01 11.34
CA ASN A 385 -7.26 0.08 10.00
C ASN A 385 -8.39 0.27 8.98
N SER A 386 -9.18 -0.78 8.74
CA SER A 386 -10.39 -0.68 7.92
C SER A 386 -11.58 -0.22 8.77
N ARG A 387 -12.40 0.66 8.20
CA ARG A 387 -13.67 1.11 8.80
C ARG A 387 -14.88 0.55 8.04
N THR A 388 -14.62 -0.28 7.03
CA THR A 388 -15.64 -0.92 6.18
C THR A 388 -15.69 -2.43 6.35
N GLY A 389 -14.83 -3.00 7.21
CA GLY A 389 -14.82 -4.44 7.50
C GLY A 389 -14.03 -5.25 6.47
N SER A 390 -13.04 -4.66 5.82
CA SER A 390 -12.24 -5.29 4.76
C SER A 390 -10.79 -5.55 5.17
N ILE A 391 -10.19 -6.59 4.59
CA ILE A 391 -8.76 -6.85 4.64
C ILE A 391 -8.21 -6.73 3.23
N TYR A 392 -7.14 -5.96 3.06
CA TYR A 392 -6.58 -5.67 1.75
C TYR A 392 -5.27 -6.43 1.54
N ILE A 393 -5.27 -7.38 0.60
CA ILE A 393 -4.11 -8.22 0.30
C ILE A 393 -3.67 -7.95 -1.13
N VAL A 394 -2.42 -7.52 -1.31
CA VAL A 394 -1.79 -7.48 -2.63
C VAL A 394 -1.33 -8.88 -2.99
N LYS A 395 -1.69 -9.35 -4.19
CA LYS A 395 -1.23 -10.64 -4.72
C LYS A 395 -0.34 -10.41 -5.95
N PRO A 396 0.98 -10.64 -5.83
CA PRO A 396 1.95 -10.39 -6.88
C PRO A 396 2.14 -11.60 -7.80
N LYS A 397 2.83 -11.38 -8.93
CA LYS A 397 3.42 -12.38 -9.82
C LYS A 397 2.46 -13.49 -10.27
N MET A 398 1.20 -13.10 -10.52
CA MET A 398 0.18 -13.97 -11.09
C MET A 398 0.30 -13.94 -12.62
N HIS A 399 0.20 -15.10 -13.27
CA HIS A 399 0.22 -15.21 -14.73
C HIS A 399 -1.18 -15.57 -15.24
N GLY A 400 -1.96 -14.59 -15.68
CA GLY A 400 -3.23 -14.80 -16.37
C GLY A 400 -4.42 -15.19 -15.46
N PRO A 401 -5.62 -15.28 -16.04
CA PRO A 401 -6.88 -15.30 -15.30
C PRO A 401 -7.08 -16.54 -14.42
N GLU A 402 -6.53 -17.70 -14.80
CA GLU A 402 -6.66 -18.91 -13.99
C GLU A 402 -5.95 -18.80 -12.64
N GLU A 403 -4.81 -18.12 -12.58
CA GLU A 403 -4.09 -17.91 -11.34
C GLU A 403 -4.76 -16.86 -10.45
N VAL A 404 -5.43 -15.89 -11.07
CA VAL A 404 -6.25 -14.91 -10.36
C VAL A 404 -7.51 -15.56 -9.81
N ALA A 405 -8.12 -16.48 -10.55
CA ALA A 405 -9.23 -17.31 -10.06
C ALA A 405 -8.80 -18.22 -8.90
N PHE A 406 -7.60 -18.79 -8.95
CA PHE A 406 -7.04 -19.55 -7.83
C PHE A 406 -6.86 -18.68 -6.58
N THR A 407 -6.41 -17.43 -6.72
CA THR A 407 -6.37 -16.47 -5.60
C THR A 407 -7.77 -16.20 -5.04
N ASN A 408 -8.79 -16.03 -5.90
CA ASN A 408 -10.18 -15.86 -5.47
C ASN A 408 -10.68 -17.06 -4.65
N GLU A 409 -10.38 -18.28 -5.11
CA GLU A 409 -10.71 -19.53 -4.42
C GLU A 409 -9.99 -19.64 -3.07
N LEU A 410 -8.67 -19.41 -3.05
CA LEU A 410 -7.86 -19.40 -1.84
C LEU A 410 -8.42 -18.44 -0.80
N PHE A 411 -8.71 -17.19 -1.19
CA PHE A 411 -9.29 -16.21 -0.28
C PHE A 411 -10.67 -16.67 0.20
N GLY A 412 -11.44 -17.33 -0.67
CA GLY A 412 -12.71 -17.92 -0.30
C GLY A 412 -12.57 -18.98 0.81
N ARG A 413 -11.62 -19.90 0.64
CA ARG A 413 -11.33 -20.96 1.61
C ARG A 413 -10.81 -20.43 2.94
N VAL A 414 -9.97 -19.39 2.90
CA VAL A 414 -9.45 -18.72 4.11
C VAL A 414 -10.57 -18.02 4.88
N GLU A 415 -11.51 -17.36 4.19
CA GLU A 415 -12.68 -16.77 4.85
C GLU A 415 -13.53 -17.84 5.55
N ASP A 416 -13.78 -18.98 4.89
CA ASP A 416 -14.55 -20.07 5.47
C ASP A 416 -13.85 -20.65 6.71
N ALA A 417 -12.53 -20.87 6.63
CA ALA A 417 -11.69 -21.38 7.72
C ALA A 417 -11.65 -20.46 8.94
N LEU A 418 -11.74 -19.15 8.72
CA LEU A 418 -11.63 -18.13 9.76
C LEU A 418 -12.99 -17.53 10.17
N GLY A 419 -14.09 -18.04 9.60
CA GLY A 419 -15.45 -17.58 9.89
C GLY A 419 -15.68 -16.11 9.51
N LEU A 420 -15.10 -15.67 8.40
CA LEU A 420 -15.30 -14.33 7.84
C LEU A 420 -16.39 -14.34 6.77
N ASP A 421 -17.08 -13.21 6.63
CA ASP A 421 -18.06 -13.06 5.55
C ASP A 421 -17.38 -13.18 4.19
N ARG A 422 -18.07 -13.80 3.23
CA ARG A 422 -17.56 -13.94 1.87
C ARG A 422 -17.21 -12.56 1.29
N TYR A 423 -16.05 -12.47 0.65
CA TYR A 423 -15.48 -11.24 0.09
C TYR A 423 -14.95 -10.23 1.12
N THR A 424 -14.80 -10.58 2.39
CA THR A 424 -14.01 -9.78 3.37
C THR A 424 -12.60 -9.50 2.85
N LEU A 425 -11.94 -10.50 2.25
CA LEU A 425 -10.60 -10.38 1.68
C LEU A 425 -10.65 -9.74 0.29
N LYS A 426 -10.15 -8.51 0.21
CA LYS A 426 -9.99 -7.75 -1.02
C LYS A 426 -8.62 -8.02 -1.63
N VAL A 427 -8.53 -7.95 -2.95
CA VAL A 427 -7.30 -8.24 -3.70
C VAL A 427 -6.80 -7.02 -4.46
N GLY A 428 -5.53 -6.70 -4.26
CA GLY A 428 -4.74 -5.87 -5.17
C GLY A 428 -4.07 -6.74 -6.21
N ILE A 429 -4.37 -6.52 -7.49
CA ILE A 429 -3.78 -7.28 -8.59
C ILE A 429 -2.53 -6.52 -9.06
N MET A 430 -1.37 -7.15 -8.98
CA MET A 430 -0.20 -6.67 -9.68
C MET A 430 -0.28 -7.11 -11.14
N ASP A 431 -0.42 -6.16 -12.05
CA ASP A 431 -0.24 -6.38 -13.48
C ASP A 431 1.25 -6.28 -13.79
N GLU A 432 1.99 -7.35 -13.48
CA GLU A 432 3.45 -7.35 -13.57
C GLU A 432 4.03 -8.57 -14.30
N GLU A 433 3.16 -9.36 -14.92
CA GLU A 433 3.53 -10.53 -15.71
C GLU A 433 2.83 -10.43 -17.07
N ARG A 434 3.55 -10.73 -18.15
CA ARG A 434 3.07 -10.55 -19.53
C ARG A 434 1.77 -11.28 -19.79
N ARG A 435 1.59 -12.49 -19.26
CA ARG A 435 0.34 -13.27 -19.40
C ARG A 435 -0.83 -12.63 -18.64
N THR A 436 -0.58 -11.85 -17.59
CA THR A 436 -1.60 -11.05 -16.93
C THR A 436 -1.92 -9.82 -17.77
N SER A 437 -0.92 -9.04 -18.22
CA SER A 437 -1.17 -7.81 -18.98
C SER A 437 -2.01 -8.05 -20.23
N VAL A 438 -1.65 -9.06 -21.03
CA VAL A 438 -2.36 -9.37 -22.28
C VAL A 438 -3.75 -9.95 -22.06
N ASN A 439 -4.09 -10.38 -20.84
CA ASN A 439 -5.38 -10.96 -20.46
C ASN A 439 -6.06 -10.18 -19.29
N LEU A 440 -5.65 -8.92 -19.05
CA LEU A 440 -5.96 -8.19 -17.81
C LEU A 440 -7.46 -8.10 -17.53
N LYS A 441 -8.29 -7.90 -18.55
CA LYS A 441 -9.75 -7.83 -18.42
C LYS A 441 -10.34 -9.11 -17.79
N GLU A 442 -9.84 -10.28 -18.19
CA GLU A 442 -10.30 -11.56 -17.64
C GLU A 442 -9.66 -11.86 -16.28
N CYS A 443 -8.45 -11.36 -16.02
CA CYS A 443 -7.87 -11.36 -14.67
C CYS A 443 -8.76 -10.58 -13.70
N ILE A 444 -9.15 -9.35 -14.03
CA ILE A 444 -10.06 -8.54 -13.21
C ILE A 444 -11.41 -9.26 -13.04
N ARG A 445 -11.95 -9.87 -14.10
CA ARG A 445 -13.21 -10.62 -14.03
C ARG A 445 -13.16 -11.76 -13.02
N ALA A 446 -12.05 -12.50 -12.95
CA ALA A 446 -11.88 -13.63 -12.05
C ALA A 446 -11.98 -13.25 -10.56
N VAL A 447 -11.79 -11.96 -10.23
CA VAL A 447 -11.90 -11.39 -8.88
C VAL A 447 -12.81 -10.17 -8.83
N LYS A 448 -13.83 -10.08 -9.71
CA LYS A 448 -14.70 -8.90 -9.83
C LYS A 448 -15.41 -8.45 -8.55
N ASN A 449 -15.51 -9.33 -7.54
CA ASN A 449 -16.13 -9.06 -6.23
C ASN A 449 -15.11 -8.70 -5.14
N ARG A 450 -13.81 -8.80 -5.43
CA ARG A 450 -12.71 -8.62 -4.47
C ARG A 450 -11.72 -7.54 -4.88
N VAL A 451 -11.59 -7.26 -6.18
CA VAL A 451 -10.57 -6.35 -6.71
C VAL A 451 -10.73 -4.97 -6.09
N ALA A 452 -9.64 -4.48 -5.48
CA ALA A 452 -9.56 -3.18 -4.84
C ALA A 452 -8.57 -2.24 -5.54
N PHE A 453 -7.58 -2.79 -6.26
CA PHE A 453 -6.77 -2.03 -7.21
C PHE A 453 -6.12 -2.94 -8.26
N ILE A 454 -5.68 -2.33 -9.35
CA ILE A 454 -4.72 -2.86 -10.33
C ILE A 454 -3.50 -1.92 -10.34
N ASN A 455 -2.29 -2.46 -10.45
CA ASN A 455 -1.07 -1.65 -10.47
C ASN A 455 -0.04 -2.21 -11.44
N THR A 456 0.68 -1.31 -12.11
CA THR A 456 1.75 -1.67 -13.05
C THR A 456 3.09 -1.89 -12.36
N GLY A 457 3.40 -3.16 -12.05
CA GLY A 457 4.71 -3.59 -11.54
C GLY A 457 5.77 -3.63 -12.66
N PHE A 458 6.10 -2.48 -13.25
CA PHE A 458 6.86 -2.41 -14.50
C PHE A 458 8.25 -3.07 -14.47
N LEU A 459 8.88 -3.19 -13.30
CA LEU A 459 10.19 -3.84 -13.15
C LEU A 459 10.10 -5.35 -13.36
N ASP A 460 9.22 -6.03 -12.64
CA ASP A 460 8.94 -7.46 -12.83
C ASP A 460 8.39 -7.71 -14.23
N ARG A 461 7.49 -6.85 -14.70
CA ARG A 461 6.95 -6.91 -16.06
C ARG A 461 8.03 -6.88 -17.13
N THR A 462 9.07 -6.07 -16.92
CA THR A 462 10.23 -6.03 -17.81
C THR A 462 11.04 -7.32 -17.71
N GLY A 463 11.23 -7.86 -16.50
CA GLY A 463 11.86 -9.17 -16.28
C GLY A 463 11.16 -10.29 -17.06
N ASP A 464 9.84 -10.36 -16.95
CA ASP A 464 9.03 -11.37 -17.66
C ASP A 464 8.99 -11.15 -19.17
N GLU A 465 9.05 -9.90 -19.67
CA GLU A 465 9.18 -9.66 -21.12
C GLU A 465 10.48 -10.27 -21.67
N LEU A 466 11.58 -10.10 -20.94
CA LEU A 466 12.89 -10.66 -21.30
C LEU A 466 12.89 -12.19 -21.21
N HIS A 467 12.30 -12.74 -20.14
CA HIS A 467 12.22 -14.19 -19.95
C HIS A 467 11.32 -14.85 -21.01
N THR A 468 10.11 -14.35 -21.20
CA THR A 468 9.14 -14.90 -22.14
C THR A 468 9.71 -14.97 -23.56
N SER A 469 10.41 -13.92 -24.00
CA SER A 469 10.97 -13.84 -25.37
C SER A 469 12.48 -14.10 -25.42
N MET A 470 13.05 -14.81 -24.44
CA MET A 470 14.51 -15.05 -24.34
C MET A 470 15.12 -15.58 -25.63
N ASN A 471 14.43 -16.51 -26.28
CA ASN A 471 14.89 -17.18 -27.50
C ASN A 471 14.54 -16.40 -28.80
N ALA A 472 13.87 -15.25 -28.71
CA ALA A 472 13.57 -14.40 -29.86
C ALA A 472 14.78 -13.62 -30.37
N GLY A 473 15.79 -13.41 -29.51
CA GLY A 473 17.04 -12.72 -29.85
C GLY A 473 17.49 -11.70 -28.82
N ALA A 474 18.47 -10.87 -29.20
CA ALA A 474 19.03 -9.86 -28.31
C ALA A 474 18.04 -8.72 -28.07
N PHE A 475 17.86 -8.35 -26.80
CA PHE A 475 17.02 -7.22 -26.40
C PHE A 475 17.79 -5.90 -26.41
N ALA A 476 17.03 -4.80 -26.42
CA ALA A 476 17.59 -3.48 -26.20
C ALA A 476 18.15 -3.34 -24.78
N ALA A 477 19.15 -2.46 -24.62
CA ALA A 477 19.68 -2.12 -23.30
C ALA A 477 18.60 -1.52 -22.38
N LYS A 478 18.77 -1.72 -21.06
CA LYS A 478 17.80 -1.37 -20.02
C LYS A 478 17.21 0.05 -20.13
N GLU A 479 18.03 1.05 -20.45
CA GLU A 479 17.54 2.44 -20.59
C GLU A 479 16.56 2.62 -21.74
N LYS A 480 16.77 1.89 -22.86
CA LYS A 480 15.91 1.97 -24.04
C LYS A 480 14.58 1.24 -23.83
N LEU A 481 14.55 0.18 -23.01
CA LEU A 481 13.32 -0.58 -22.72
C LEU A 481 12.20 0.30 -22.20
N LYS A 482 12.51 1.34 -21.41
CA LYS A 482 11.56 2.31 -20.84
C LYS A 482 10.78 3.14 -21.86
N THR A 483 11.19 3.10 -23.13
CA THR A 483 10.59 3.89 -24.22
C THR A 483 10.09 3.02 -25.37
N MET A 484 10.11 1.70 -25.20
CA MET A 484 9.67 0.78 -26.24
C MET A 484 8.14 0.79 -26.37
N PRO A 485 7.58 0.54 -27.57
CA PRO A 485 6.13 0.57 -27.77
C PRO A 485 5.34 -0.33 -26.80
N TRP A 486 5.89 -1.49 -26.43
CA TRP A 486 5.19 -2.43 -25.56
C TRP A 486 4.99 -1.90 -24.13
N ILE A 487 5.94 -1.16 -23.55
CA ILE A 487 5.84 -0.69 -22.17
C ILE A 487 4.85 0.48 -22.09
N LEU A 488 4.82 1.35 -23.10
CA LEU A 488 3.83 2.42 -23.20
C LEU A 488 2.42 1.85 -23.36
N ALA A 489 2.24 0.87 -24.26
CA ALA A 489 0.95 0.22 -24.44
C ALA A 489 0.48 -0.54 -23.19
N TYR A 490 1.41 -1.13 -22.43
CA TYR A 490 1.13 -1.81 -21.17
C TYR A 490 0.60 -0.84 -20.10
N GLU A 491 1.26 0.30 -19.90
CA GLU A 491 0.82 1.32 -18.94
C GLU A 491 -0.56 1.89 -19.31
N ASP A 492 -0.75 2.26 -20.58
CA ASP A 492 -2.03 2.80 -21.07
C ASP A 492 -3.15 1.75 -20.96
N GLN A 493 -2.88 0.48 -21.31
CA GLN A 493 -3.85 -0.61 -21.25
C GLN A 493 -4.33 -0.88 -19.82
N ASN A 494 -3.45 -0.73 -18.82
CA ASN A 494 -3.83 -0.90 -17.42
C ASN A 494 -4.89 0.12 -17.02
N VAL A 495 -4.70 1.39 -17.42
CA VAL A 495 -5.66 2.48 -17.18
C VAL A 495 -6.93 2.32 -18.01
N ASP A 496 -6.83 1.92 -19.28
CA ASP A 496 -7.99 1.77 -20.17
C ASP A 496 -8.94 0.63 -19.74
N LEU A 497 -8.41 -0.40 -19.08
CA LEU A 497 -9.18 -1.57 -18.62
C LEU A 497 -9.67 -1.48 -17.17
N GLY A 498 -9.03 -0.65 -16.34
CA GLY A 498 -9.48 -0.33 -14.99
C GLY A 498 -10.63 0.67 -15.02
#